data_AF-F2YBN9-F1
#
_entry.id   AF-F2YBN9-F1
#
_cell.length_a   1.000
_cell.length_b   1.000
_cell.length_c   1.000
_cell.angle_alpha   90.00
_cell.angle_beta   90.00
_cell.angle_gamma   90.00
#
_symmetry.space_group_name_H-M   'P 1'
#
loop_
_entity.id
_entity.type
_entity.pdbx_description
1 polymer ?
#
loop_
_entity_poly.entity_id
_entity_poly.type
_entity_poly.pdbx_seq_one_letter_code
_entity_poly.pdbx_strand_id
1 'polypeptide(L)'
;MCWLRAVSLISMIFSASTYGGQLSYKSMHLTPFTLSALLASFHKVEVLNLNGLQIEEIDTNAFAYAHTIQKLYMRFNVIRYLPPHVFQNVPLLTVLMLDRNDLSSLPRGIFHNTPKLTMLSMSNNNLERIEDDTFQATTSLQNLQLSSNRLTHVDLALIPSLFHVNVSYNLLSTLAIPIAVEELDASHNSINVVRGPVNVELTILKLQHNNLTDTAWLLNYPGLTDVDLSYNQLEIITIHHFVTMQRLERLHVSNNRLVAFDLYGRPIPTLKVLDLSHNHLMWVEHNQAQFDKLQYLYLDHNSIVTLKLSTSHTLKNLTLSHNDWDCNSLRALFRNVARPVVDDADQYCKIDYHLEHGLCCKESDKPYLDRLLQYIPMTSVVEKQRKNEPCSATDAINSAQSLYHYITQQAVVSLQGNEQLEAEVNELRAEVQQLTNEQIQQEQLLQGLHAEIDTNLRRFRLSKDELARPSENLNKVFTHLKERHAFKLRETQARRTEADAKQKETEHLEQENIALERQLDNKNTMQILLRQLTLLKRQQIKQLLAKLSKHRPI
;
A
#
# COMPACT_ATOMS: atom_id res chain seq x y z
N MET A 1 -31.06 50.77 9.62
CA MET A 1 -29.93 51.30 8.82
C MET A 1 -28.62 50.50 8.94
N CYS A 2 -28.44 49.60 9.92
CA CYS A 2 -27.26 48.72 9.97
C CYS A 2 -27.34 47.48 9.04
N TRP A 3 -28.55 47.05 8.65
CA TRP A 3 -28.77 45.89 7.77
C TRP A 3 -28.32 46.12 6.31
N LEU A 4 -28.43 47.35 5.79
CA LEU A 4 -27.98 47.71 4.43
C LEU A 4 -26.45 47.85 4.32
N ARG A 5 -25.74 48.08 5.43
CA ARG A 5 -24.26 48.14 5.43
C ARG A 5 -23.62 46.75 5.45
N ALA A 6 -24.27 45.75 6.05
CA ALA A 6 -23.81 44.36 5.99
C ALA A 6 -23.92 43.79 4.57
N VAL A 7 -25.02 44.08 3.85
CA VAL A 7 -25.20 43.68 2.44
C VAL A 7 -24.20 44.41 1.52
N SER A 8 -23.81 45.65 1.84
CA SER A 8 -22.79 46.39 1.09
C SER A 8 -21.39 45.82 1.27
N LEU A 9 -21.01 45.37 2.47
CA LEU A 9 -19.73 44.66 2.71
C LEU A 9 -19.74 43.26 2.09
N ILE A 10 -20.91 42.61 2.01
CA ILE A 10 -21.15 41.34 1.31
C ILE A 10 -21.23 41.52 -0.22
N SER A 11 -21.08 42.74 -0.76
CA SER A 11 -21.02 42.95 -2.22
C SER A 11 -19.61 43.26 -2.74
N MET A 12 -18.69 43.67 -1.86
CA MET A 12 -17.36 44.17 -2.25
C MET A 12 -16.23 43.12 -2.25
N ILE A 13 -16.50 41.87 -1.88
CA ILE A 13 -15.51 40.77 -1.83
C ILE A 13 -15.85 39.63 -2.83
N PHE A 14 -16.92 39.77 -3.63
CA PHE A 14 -17.58 38.63 -4.27
C PHE A 14 -17.31 38.56 -5.77
N SER A 15 -16.48 37.60 -6.18
CA SER A 15 -16.62 36.95 -7.48
C SER A 15 -17.47 35.68 -7.33
N ALA A 16 -18.70 35.83 -6.81
CA ALA A 16 -19.69 34.78 -6.89
C ALA A 16 -20.21 34.71 -8.33
N SER A 17 -19.67 33.80 -9.15
CA SER A 17 -20.21 33.56 -10.48
C SER A 17 -21.47 32.70 -10.38
N THR A 18 -22.64 33.32 -10.26
CA THR A 18 -23.92 32.63 -10.39
C THR A 18 -24.26 32.44 -11.87
N TYR A 19 -23.50 31.59 -12.57
CA TYR A 19 -23.90 31.07 -13.88
C TYR A 19 -24.29 29.59 -13.73
N GLY A 20 -25.57 29.29 -13.95
CA GLY A 20 -26.05 27.90 -14.08
C GLY A 20 -26.24 27.09 -12.80
N GLY A 21 -26.44 27.71 -11.63
CA GLY A 21 -26.76 26.97 -10.38
C GLY A 21 -25.53 26.45 -9.60
N GLN A 22 -24.33 26.87 -9.98
CA GLN A 22 -23.07 26.55 -9.31
C GLN A 22 -22.60 27.71 -8.42
N LEU A 23 -22.11 27.40 -7.23
CA LEU A 23 -21.53 28.38 -6.30
C LEU A 23 -20.12 27.90 -5.86
N SER A 24 -19.11 28.75 -6.02
CA SER A 24 -17.71 28.48 -5.66
C SER A 24 -17.06 29.73 -5.06
N TYR A 25 -16.25 29.56 -4.02
CA TYR A 25 -15.54 30.65 -3.34
C TYR A 25 -14.03 30.56 -3.58
N LYS A 26 -13.39 31.69 -3.89
CA LYS A 26 -11.95 31.77 -4.16
C LYS A 26 -11.09 32.16 -2.94
N SER A 27 -11.65 32.83 -1.92
CA SER A 27 -10.93 33.16 -0.67
C SER A 27 -11.86 33.83 0.34
N MET A 28 -12.41 33.07 1.30
CA MET A 28 -13.05 33.61 2.50
C MET A 28 -12.77 32.68 3.68
N HIS A 29 -12.44 33.25 4.85
CA HIS A 29 -12.61 32.55 6.11
C HIS A 29 -14.11 32.46 6.42
N LEU A 30 -14.72 31.30 6.12
CA LEU A 30 -16.10 31.05 6.51
C LEU A 30 -16.15 30.71 7.99
N THR A 31 -16.82 31.56 8.77
CA THR A 31 -17.28 31.19 10.11
C THR A 31 -18.58 30.40 10.01
N PRO A 32 -18.93 29.56 10.99
CA PRO A 32 -20.17 28.78 10.97
C PRO A 32 -21.41 29.63 10.65
N PHE A 33 -21.52 30.79 11.30
CA PHE A 33 -22.61 31.75 11.11
C PHE A 33 -22.76 32.22 9.64
N THR A 34 -21.66 32.40 8.92
CA THR A 34 -21.70 32.86 7.53
C THR A 34 -22.20 31.80 6.57
N LEU A 35 -21.97 30.51 6.85
CA LEU A 35 -22.44 29.41 6.00
C LEU A 35 -23.96 29.25 6.07
N SER A 36 -24.54 29.34 7.27
CA SER A 36 -25.99 29.30 7.47
C SER A 36 -26.70 30.45 6.74
N ALA A 37 -26.19 31.68 6.88
CA ALA A 37 -26.74 32.85 6.20
C ALA A 37 -26.66 32.75 4.66
N LEU A 38 -25.61 32.13 4.15
CA LEU A 38 -25.34 31.96 2.72
C LEU A 38 -26.32 30.95 2.09
N LEU A 39 -26.55 29.80 2.73
CA LEU A 39 -27.52 28.80 2.25
C LEU A 39 -28.97 29.26 2.45
N ALA A 40 -29.23 30.10 3.46
CA ALA A 40 -30.48 30.82 3.60
C ALA A 40 -30.67 31.92 2.53
N SER A 41 -29.65 32.28 1.76
CA SER A 41 -29.75 33.27 0.67
C SER A 41 -29.77 32.62 -0.72
N PHE A 42 -29.25 31.39 -0.86
CA PHE A 42 -29.09 30.70 -2.15
C PHE A 42 -29.74 29.31 -2.17
N HIS A 43 -31.07 29.25 -2.15
CA HIS A 43 -31.86 28.00 -2.06
C HIS A 43 -31.89 27.12 -3.32
N LYS A 44 -31.33 27.60 -4.44
CA LYS A 44 -31.35 26.93 -5.76
C LYS A 44 -29.99 26.35 -6.17
N VAL A 45 -29.05 26.23 -5.23
CA VAL A 45 -27.70 25.74 -5.53
C VAL A 45 -27.75 24.22 -5.71
N GLU A 46 -27.34 23.76 -6.88
CA GLU A 46 -27.21 22.32 -7.17
C GLU A 46 -25.80 21.82 -6.87
N VAL A 47 -24.79 22.67 -7.10
CA VAL A 47 -23.39 22.36 -6.88
C VAL A 47 -22.78 23.40 -5.95
N LEU A 48 -22.39 22.96 -4.76
CA LEU A 48 -21.75 23.80 -3.76
C LEU A 48 -20.30 23.34 -3.54
N ASN A 49 -19.35 24.24 -3.83
CA ASN A 49 -17.93 24.00 -3.62
C ASN A 49 -17.37 24.88 -2.49
N LEU A 50 -16.98 24.21 -1.39
CA LEU A 50 -16.42 24.76 -0.16
C LEU A 50 -15.02 24.19 0.13
N ASN A 51 -14.29 23.75 -0.90
CA ASN A 51 -12.95 23.18 -0.73
C ASN A 51 -11.94 24.23 -0.27
N GLY A 52 -11.04 23.87 0.65
CA GLY A 52 -9.87 24.71 0.98
C GLY A 52 -10.19 26.03 1.69
N LEU A 53 -11.31 26.10 2.42
CA LEU A 53 -11.80 27.30 3.10
C LEU A 53 -11.50 27.31 4.60
N GLN A 54 -10.65 26.38 5.06
CA GLN A 54 -10.24 26.21 6.46
C GLN A 54 -11.45 26.07 7.41
N ILE A 55 -12.49 25.38 6.97
CA ILE A 55 -13.70 25.13 7.78
C ILE A 55 -13.33 24.18 8.91
N GLU A 56 -13.51 24.62 10.16
CA GLU A 56 -13.30 23.80 11.37
C GLU A 56 -14.60 23.17 11.88
N GLU A 57 -15.69 23.94 11.83
CA GLU A 57 -17.00 23.54 12.34
C GLU A 57 -18.09 23.87 11.32
N ILE A 58 -19.12 23.03 11.29
CA ILE A 58 -20.33 23.24 10.50
C ILE A 58 -21.46 23.52 11.48
N ASP A 59 -22.15 24.65 11.30
CA ASP A 59 -23.37 24.92 12.06
C ASP A 59 -24.41 23.81 11.85
N THR A 60 -25.07 23.37 12.92
CA THR A 60 -26.09 22.30 12.86
C THR A 60 -27.17 22.54 11.81
N ASN A 61 -27.52 23.82 11.58
CA ASN A 61 -28.55 24.23 10.64
C ASN A 61 -28.00 24.80 9.32
N ALA A 62 -26.69 24.66 9.05
CA ALA A 62 -26.06 25.21 7.85
C ALA A 62 -26.81 24.81 6.57
N PHE A 63 -27.23 23.55 6.47
CA PHE A 63 -27.91 22.99 5.29
C PHE A 63 -29.43 22.89 5.45
N ALA A 64 -30.04 23.63 6.38
CA ALA A 64 -31.49 23.54 6.63
C ALA A 64 -32.34 23.82 5.38
N TYR A 65 -31.89 24.74 4.50
CA TYR A 65 -32.58 25.16 3.28
C TYR A 65 -31.95 24.64 1.98
N ALA A 66 -31.05 23.65 2.07
CA ALA A 66 -30.21 23.17 0.97
C ALA A 66 -30.89 22.11 0.08
N HIS A 67 -32.21 22.18 -0.09
CA HIS A 67 -33.02 21.09 -0.70
C HIS A 67 -32.67 20.75 -2.15
N THR A 68 -31.99 21.64 -2.86
CA THR A 68 -31.61 21.49 -4.27
C THR A 68 -30.19 20.96 -4.47
N ILE A 69 -29.37 20.89 -3.41
CA ILE A 69 -27.97 20.45 -3.53
C ILE A 69 -27.91 19.00 -3.98
N GLN A 70 -27.17 18.78 -5.08
CA GLN A 70 -26.86 17.48 -5.64
C GLN A 70 -25.38 17.12 -5.45
N LYS A 71 -24.49 18.11 -5.46
CA LYS A 71 -23.04 17.90 -5.30
C LYS A 71 -22.48 18.85 -4.25
N LEU A 72 -21.86 18.28 -3.23
CA LEU A 72 -21.28 19.01 -2.12
C LEU A 72 -19.79 18.66 -1.98
N TYR A 73 -18.95 19.68 -2.12
CA TYR A 73 -17.50 19.55 -2.00
C TYR A 73 -17.02 20.33 -0.79
N MET A 74 -16.40 19.66 0.18
CA MET A 74 -15.85 20.24 1.41
C MET A 74 -14.44 19.70 1.71
N ARG A 75 -13.66 19.42 0.66
CA ARG A 75 -12.33 18.81 0.71
C ARG A 75 -11.29 19.80 1.24
N PHE A 76 -10.19 19.30 1.80
CA PHE A 76 -9.06 20.12 2.25
C PHE A 76 -9.46 21.20 3.26
N ASN A 77 -10.33 20.85 4.19
CA ASN A 77 -10.68 21.67 5.34
C ASN A 77 -10.14 21.01 6.62
N VAL A 78 -10.55 21.48 7.78
CA VAL A 78 -10.11 21.00 9.10
C VAL A 78 -11.33 20.59 9.94
N ILE A 79 -12.34 20.03 9.28
CA ILE A 79 -13.62 19.65 9.90
C ILE A 79 -13.37 18.45 10.82
N ARG A 80 -13.63 18.63 12.12
CA ARG A 80 -13.39 17.59 13.14
C ARG A 80 -14.56 16.66 13.37
N TYR A 81 -15.78 17.16 13.20
CA TYR A 81 -17.01 16.39 13.38
C TYR A 81 -18.10 16.90 12.45
N LEU A 82 -19.03 16.01 12.09
CA LEU A 82 -20.27 16.37 11.41
C LEU A 82 -21.38 16.49 12.44
N PRO A 83 -22.17 17.57 12.45
CA PRO A 83 -23.36 17.62 13.29
C PRO A 83 -24.33 16.49 12.94
N PRO A 84 -25.00 15.88 13.92
CA PRO A 84 -26.11 14.98 13.64
C PRO A 84 -27.14 15.67 12.74
N HIS A 85 -27.67 14.96 11.75
CA HIS A 85 -28.67 15.47 10.81
C HIS A 85 -28.21 16.61 9.88
N VAL A 86 -26.92 16.92 9.80
CA VAL A 86 -26.40 17.98 8.89
C VAL A 86 -26.81 17.75 7.42
N PHE A 87 -27.03 16.50 7.01
CA PHE A 87 -27.49 16.14 5.66
C PHE A 87 -28.97 15.74 5.57
N GLN A 88 -29.77 16.00 6.61
CA GLN A 88 -31.19 15.62 6.63
C GLN A 88 -32.00 16.28 5.50
N ASN A 89 -31.65 17.52 5.16
CA ASN A 89 -32.40 18.35 4.21
C ASN A 89 -31.77 18.45 2.81
N VAL A 90 -30.84 17.55 2.46
CA VAL A 90 -30.22 17.44 1.12
C VAL A 90 -30.57 16.11 0.42
N PRO A 91 -31.86 15.80 0.21
CA PRO A 91 -32.29 14.48 -0.29
C PRO A 91 -31.87 14.19 -1.74
N LEU A 92 -31.45 15.21 -2.48
CA LEU A 92 -30.98 15.09 -3.86
C LEU A 92 -29.46 14.87 -3.97
N LEU A 93 -28.75 14.76 -2.84
CA LEU A 93 -27.31 14.61 -2.82
C LEU A 93 -26.87 13.31 -3.52
N THR A 94 -26.05 13.47 -4.55
CA THR A 94 -25.46 12.40 -5.37
C THR A 94 -23.96 12.27 -5.18
N VAL A 95 -23.28 13.37 -4.87
CA VAL A 95 -21.82 13.43 -4.66
C VAL A 95 -21.51 14.20 -3.38
N LEU A 96 -20.77 13.57 -2.47
CA LEU A 96 -20.26 14.20 -1.26
C LEU A 96 -18.76 13.95 -1.09
N MET A 97 -17.96 15.01 -1.15
CA MET A 97 -16.50 14.92 -0.96
C MET A 97 -16.08 15.62 0.34
N LEU A 98 -15.53 14.86 1.27
CA LEU A 98 -15.07 15.26 2.61
C LEU A 98 -13.59 14.88 2.83
N ASP A 99 -12.85 14.65 1.74
CA ASP A 99 -11.43 14.26 1.83
C ASP A 99 -10.58 15.30 2.54
N ARG A 100 -9.50 14.84 3.19
CA ARG A 100 -8.50 15.73 3.81
C ARG A 100 -9.19 16.67 4.81
N ASN A 101 -9.83 16.06 5.80
CA ASN A 101 -10.41 16.70 6.98
C ASN A 101 -9.94 15.92 8.23
N ASP A 102 -10.44 16.28 9.40
CA ASP A 102 -10.02 15.70 10.68
C ASP A 102 -11.09 14.79 11.30
N LEU A 103 -12.01 14.23 10.51
CA LEU A 103 -13.13 13.41 11.00
C LEU A 103 -12.62 12.14 11.68
N SER A 104 -13.01 11.91 12.94
CA SER A 104 -12.66 10.71 13.71
C SER A 104 -13.76 9.64 13.74
N SER A 105 -15.02 10.05 13.58
CA SER A 105 -16.18 9.16 13.51
C SER A 105 -17.31 9.79 12.71
N LEU A 106 -18.32 8.98 12.38
CA LEU A 106 -19.53 9.43 11.72
C LEU A 106 -20.72 9.36 12.70
N PRO A 107 -21.58 10.39 12.77
CA PRO A 107 -22.82 10.31 13.51
C PRO A 107 -23.71 9.19 12.97
N ARG A 108 -24.43 8.52 13.87
CA ARG A 108 -25.39 7.49 13.46
C ARG A 108 -26.47 8.09 12.55
N GLY A 109 -26.73 7.42 11.44
CA GLY A 109 -27.74 7.83 10.46
C GLY A 109 -27.40 9.07 9.64
N ILE A 110 -26.12 9.47 9.60
CA ILE A 110 -25.64 10.63 8.83
C ILE A 110 -26.07 10.61 7.35
N PHE A 111 -26.22 9.42 6.75
CA PHE A 111 -26.63 9.24 5.35
C PHE A 111 -28.04 8.63 5.16
N HIS A 112 -28.85 8.50 6.22
CA HIS A 112 -30.20 7.92 6.13
C HIS A 112 -31.14 8.70 5.20
N ASN A 113 -30.92 10.02 5.06
CA ASN A 113 -31.74 10.91 4.25
C ASN A 113 -31.12 11.27 2.90
N THR A 114 -30.03 10.60 2.49
CA THR A 114 -29.36 10.83 1.20
C THR A 114 -29.40 9.57 0.30
N PRO A 115 -30.58 9.04 -0.05
CA PRO A 115 -30.70 7.76 -0.75
C PRO A 115 -30.14 7.77 -2.18
N LYS A 116 -29.98 8.97 -2.77
CA LYS A 116 -29.43 9.17 -4.11
C LYS A 116 -27.91 9.25 -4.14
N LEU A 117 -27.22 9.08 -3.02
CA LEU A 117 -25.76 9.19 -2.95
C LEU A 117 -25.13 8.10 -3.81
N THR A 118 -24.34 8.51 -4.81
CA THR A 118 -23.63 7.63 -5.75
C THR A 118 -22.13 7.63 -5.55
N MET A 119 -21.60 8.73 -5.00
CA MET A 119 -20.17 8.92 -4.79
C MET A 119 -19.91 9.60 -3.45
N LEU A 120 -19.12 8.94 -2.61
CA LEU A 120 -18.70 9.41 -1.31
C LEU A 120 -17.19 9.26 -1.16
N SER A 121 -16.54 10.35 -0.73
CA SER A 121 -15.11 10.35 -0.47
C SER A 121 -14.84 10.98 0.88
N MET A 122 -14.23 10.20 1.77
CA MET A 122 -13.77 10.60 3.10
C MET A 122 -12.30 10.18 3.29
N SER A 123 -11.53 10.16 2.20
CA SER A 123 -10.12 9.76 2.22
C SER A 123 -9.30 10.77 3.02
N ASN A 124 -8.19 10.33 3.62
CA ASN A 124 -7.33 11.19 4.45
C ASN A 124 -8.11 11.89 5.58
N ASN A 125 -8.90 11.12 6.32
CA ASN A 125 -9.47 11.52 7.61
C ASN A 125 -8.86 10.65 8.72
N ASN A 126 -9.45 10.69 9.91
CA ASN A 126 -9.02 9.94 11.09
C ASN A 126 -10.03 8.84 11.49
N LEU A 127 -10.87 8.37 10.56
CA LEU A 127 -11.97 7.45 10.84
C LEU A 127 -11.43 6.10 11.32
N GLU A 128 -12.00 5.57 12.40
CA GLU A 128 -11.59 4.30 13.00
C GLU A 128 -12.52 3.13 12.67
N ARG A 129 -13.81 3.44 12.46
CA ARG A 129 -14.86 2.46 12.14
C ARG A 129 -15.91 3.08 11.25
N ILE A 130 -16.48 2.26 10.37
CA ILE A 130 -17.74 2.52 9.70
C ILE A 130 -18.74 1.49 10.21
N GLU A 131 -19.78 1.94 10.91
CA GLU A 131 -20.79 1.02 11.44
C GLU A 131 -21.70 0.48 10.34
N ASP A 132 -22.19 -0.73 10.52
CA ASP A 132 -22.90 -1.51 9.49
C ASP A 132 -24.19 -0.84 8.98
N ASP A 133 -24.83 0.00 9.79
CA ASP A 133 -26.04 0.75 9.40
C ASP A 133 -25.75 2.05 8.63
N THR A 134 -24.48 2.47 8.53
CA THR A 134 -24.06 3.77 7.93
C THR A 134 -24.59 3.96 6.51
N PHE A 135 -24.60 2.91 5.70
CA PHE A 135 -24.95 2.95 4.27
C PHE A 135 -26.28 2.25 3.94
N GLN A 136 -27.09 1.93 4.94
CA GLN A 136 -28.33 1.17 4.75
C GLN A 136 -29.31 1.85 3.77
N ALA A 137 -29.37 3.19 3.77
CA ALA A 137 -30.26 3.96 2.91
C ALA A 137 -29.64 4.34 1.55
N THR A 138 -28.31 4.30 1.41
CA THR A 138 -27.58 4.72 0.21
C THR A 138 -27.48 3.57 -0.80
N THR A 139 -28.64 3.08 -1.24
CA THR A 139 -28.74 1.89 -2.10
C THR A 139 -28.15 2.09 -3.50
N SER A 140 -27.86 3.33 -3.90
CA SER A 140 -27.23 3.69 -5.18
C SER A 140 -25.74 4.04 -5.07
N LEU A 141 -25.09 3.78 -3.94
CA LEU A 141 -23.68 4.12 -3.71
C LEU A 141 -22.76 3.24 -4.56
N GLN A 142 -22.08 3.84 -5.54
CA GLN A 142 -21.21 3.15 -6.49
C GLN A 142 -19.73 3.38 -6.20
N ASN A 143 -19.35 4.61 -5.84
CA ASN A 143 -17.96 5.01 -5.67
C ASN A 143 -17.71 5.38 -4.20
N LEU A 144 -16.94 4.56 -3.49
CA LEU A 144 -16.63 4.78 -2.08
C LEU A 144 -15.12 4.87 -1.86
N GLN A 145 -14.66 6.02 -1.38
CA GLN A 145 -13.25 6.30 -1.14
C GLN A 145 -13.05 6.60 0.35
N LEU A 146 -12.34 5.70 1.02
CA LEU A 146 -12.04 5.73 2.47
C LEU A 146 -10.53 5.55 2.72
N SER A 147 -9.70 5.78 1.71
CA SER A 147 -8.27 5.51 1.79
C SER A 147 -7.58 6.43 2.80
N SER A 148 -6.46 5.97 3.37
CA SER A 148 -5.67 6.75 4.34
C SER A 148 -6.50 7.22 5.54
N ASN A 149 -7.23 6.31 6.17
CA ASN A 149 -7.89 6.51 7.46
C ASN A 149 -7.22 5.59 8.51
N ARG A 150 -7.88 5.35 9.64
CA ARG A 150 -7.45 4.41 10.68
C ARG A 150 -8.44 3.26 10.84
N LEU A 151 -9.12 2.89 9.75
CA LEU A 151 -10.24 1.97 9.79
C LEU A 151 -9.79 0.58 10.23
N THR A 152 -10.38 0.09 11.31
CA THR A 152 -10.26 -1.30 11.77
C THR A 152 -11.47 -2.15 11.35
N HIS A 153 -12.58 -1.50 10.99
CA HIS A 153 -13.82 -2.15 10.57
C HIS A 153 -14.56 -1.34 9.50
N VAL A 154 -14.93 -2.02 8.42
CA VAL A 154 -15.91 -1.61 7.42
C VAL A 154 -16.39 -2.87 6.70
N ASP A 155 -17.70 -3.17 6.75
CA ASP A 155 -18.26 -4.31 6.01
C ASP A 155 -18.80 -3.85 4.65
N LEU A 156 -17.94 -3.88 3.64
CA LEU A 156 -18.31 -3.47 2.27
C LEU A 156 -19.34 -4.43 1.65
N ALA A 157 -19.45 -5.68 2.12
CA ALA A 157 -20.40 -6.65 1.57
C ALA A 157 -21.87 -6.27 1.84
N LEU A 158 -22.12 -5.39 2.81
CA LEU A 158 -23.44 -4.79 3.08
C LEU A 158 -23.87 -3.76 2.04
N ILE A 159 -22.99 -3.38 1.11
CA ILE A 159 -23.21 -2.33 0.11
C ILE A 159 -23.13 -2.96 -1.29
N PRO A 160 -24.17 -3.68 -1.73
CA PRO A 160 -24.12 -4.48 -2.96
C PRO A 160 -24.04 -3.64 -4.25
N SER A 161 -24.31 -2.33 -4.17
CA SER A 161 -24.28 -1.40 -5.30
C SER A 161 -22.90 -0.82 -5.60
N LEU A 162 -21.88 -1.13 -4.79
CA LEU A 162 -20.52 -0.66 -5.00
C LEU A 162 -19.96 -1.14 -6.34
N PHE A 163 -19.27 -0.22 -7.01
CA PHE A 163 -18.65 -0.41 -8.32
C PHE A 163 -17.14 -0.16 -8.25
N HIS A 164 -16.72 0.96 -7.63
CA HIS A 164 -15.32 1.26 -7.34
C HIS A 164 -15.12 1.59 -5.87
N VAL A 165 -14.15 0.94 -5.24
CA VAL A 165 -13.89 1.08 -3.81
C VAL A 165 -12.41 1.23 -3.54
N ASN A 166 -12.05 2.19 -2.69
CA ASN A 166 -10.71 2.30 -2.16
C ASN A 166 -10.73 2.42 -0.64
N VAL A 167 -10.21 1.40 0.05
CA VAL A 167 -9.98 1.33 1.50
C VAL A 167 -8.50 1.16 1.82
N SER A 168 -7.61 1.51 0.88
CA SER A 168 -6.17 1.39 1.07
C SER A 168 -5.63 2.25 2.20
N TYR A 169 -4.46 1.91 2.75
CA TYR A 169 -3.84 2.65 3.86
C TYR A 169 -4.77 2.78 5.07
N ASN A 170 -5.26 1.64 5.57
CA ASN A 170 -6.07 1.53 6.77
C ASN A 170 -5.48 0.44 7.69
N LEU A 171 -6.23 0.03 8.72
CA LEU A 171 -5.82 -0.97 9.70
C LEU A 171 -6.72 -2.21 9.65
N LEU A 172 -7.30 -2.51 8.48
CA LEU A 172 -8.21 -3.65 8.31
C LEU A 172 -7.44 -4.97 8.42
N SER A 173 -8.03 -5.94 9.12
CA SER A 173 -7.53 -7.32 9.20
C SER A 173 -8.39 -8.30 8.41
N THR A 174 -9.65 -7.97 8.17
CA THR A 174 -10.59 -8.76 7.36
C THR A 174 -11.16 -7.89 6.26
N LEU A 175 -11.25 -8.43 5.05
CA LEU A 175 -11.90 -7.79 3.91
C LEU A 175 -13.14 -8.57 3.50
N ALA A 176 -14.30 -7.92 3.57
CA ALA A 176 -15.56 -8.46 3.06
C ALA A 176 -15.86 -7.83 1.68
N ILE A 177 -15.67 -8.57 0.60
CA ILE A 177 -15.85 -8.07 -0.77
C ILE A 177 -17.35 -8.15 -1.15
N PRO A 178 -17.97 -7.06 -1.66
CA PRO A 178 -19.37 -7.08 -2.11
C PRO A 178 -19.57 -7.85 -3.41
N ILE A 179 -20.83 -8.15 -3.70
CA ILE A 179 -21.25 -9.08 -4.75
C ILE A 179 -20.98 -8.61 -6.19
N ALA A 180 -20.86 -7.30 -6.44
CA ALA A 180 -20.80 -6.73 -7.79
C ALA A 180 -19.77 -5.60 -7.98
N VAL A 181 -18.84 -5.42 -7.03
CA VAL A 181 -17.75 -4.45 -7.22
C VAL A 181 -16.84 -4.86 -8.36
N GLU A 182 -16.46 -3.92 -9.22
CA GLU A 182 -15.58 -4.13 -10.38
C GLU A 182 -14.11 -3.84 -10.03
N GLU A 183 -13.84 -2.76 -9.29
CA GLU A 183 -12.50 -2.41 -8.83
C GLU A 183 -12.45 -2.20 -7.32
N LEU A 184 -11.54 -2.91 -6.65
CA LEU A 184 -11.33 -2.81 -5.21
C LEU A 184 -9.84 -2.67 -4.88
N ASP A 185 -9.50 -1.56 -4.25
CA ASP A 185 -8.18 -1.35 -3.66
C ASP A 185 -8.26 -1.39 -2.13
N ALA A 186 -7.65 -2.42 -1.56
CA ALA A 186 -7.50 -2.62 -0.11
C ALA A 186 -6.01 -2.81 0.26
N SER A 187 -5.11 -2.26 -0.56
CA SER A 187 -3.67 -2.30 -0.32
C SER A 187 -3.26 -1.57 0.97
N HIS A 188 -2.08 -1.85 1.51
CA HIS A 188 -1.57 -1.22 2.73
C HIS A 188 -2.54 -1.32 3.92
N ASN A 189 -2.99 -2.54 4.19
CA ASN A 189 -3.76 -2.89 5.38
C ASN A 189 -3.01 -4.00 6.15
N SER A 190 -3.68 -4.70 7.04
CA SER A 190 -3.18 -5.90 7.71
C SER A 190 -4.06 -7.12 7.43
N ILE A 191 -4.65 -7.17 6.22
CA ILE A 191 -5.65 -8.17 5.86
C ILE A 191 -5.02 -9.56 5.81
N ASN A 192 -5.60 -10.50 6.54
CA ASN A 192 -5.26 -11.92 6.50
C ASN A 192 -6.45 -12.82 6.14
N VAL A 193 -7.68 -12.28 6.13
CA VAL A 193 -8.89 -13.00 5.77
C VAL A 193 -9.67 -12.22 4.72
N VAL A 194 -10.01 -12.89 3.62
CA VAL A 194 -10.93 -12.37 2.58
C VAL A 194 -12.20 -13.22 2.59
N ARG A 195 -13.36 -12.55 2.65
CA ARG A 195 -14.69 -13.18 2.62
C ARG A 195 -15.62 -12.43 1.69
N GLY A 196 -16.74 -13.05 1.32
CA GLY A 196 -17.77 -12.44 0.49
C GLY A 196 -18.49 -13.48 -0.36
N PRO A 197 -19.59 -13.09 -1.02
CA PRO A 197 -20.21 -13.91 -2.04
C PRO A 197 -19.28 -14.05 -3.26
N VAL A 198 -19.61 -15.01 -4.13
CA VAL A 198 -19.00 -15.10 -5.46
C VAL A 198 -19.31 -13.80 -6.23
N ASN A 199 -18.27 -13.16 -6.75
CA ASN A 199 -18.38 -11.94 -7.55
C ASN A 199 -17.68 -12.18 -8.89
N VAL A 200 -18.46 -12.15 -9.97
CA VAL A 200 -18.00 -12.38 -11.35
C VAL A 200 -17.61 -11.09 -12.09
N GLU A 201 -17.93 -9.93 -11.52
CA GLU A 201 -17.68 -8.60 -12.09
C GLU A 201 -16.31 -8.03 -11.65
N LEU A 202 -15.79 -8.50 -10.51
CA LEU A 202 -14.51 -8.03 -9.97
C LEU A 202 -13.38 -8.27 -10.96
N THR A 203 -12.83 -7.17 -11.47
CA THR A 203 -11.87 -7.13 -12.58
C THR A 203 -10.47 -6.75 -12.09
N ILE A 204 -10.38 -5.81 -11.15
CA ILE A 204 -9.11 -5.34 -10.57
C ILE A 204 -9.17 -5.44 -9.05
N LEU A 205 -8.21 -6.16 -8.47
CA LEU A 205 -8.07 -6.31 -7.02
C LEU A 205 -6.65 -5.99 -6.56
N LYS A 206 -6.51 -4.92 -5.76
CA LYS A 206 -5.24 -4.50 -5.18
C LYS A 206 -5.20 -4.86 -3.70
N LEU A 207 -4.32 -5.80 -3.35
CA LEU A 207 -4.13 -6.33 -2.00
C LEU A 207 -2.65 -6.33 -1.59
N GLN A 208 -1.81 -5.57 -2.29
CA GLN A 208 -0.41 -5.45 -1.94
C GLN A 208 -0.22 -4.82 -0.55
N HIS A 209 0.86 -5.19 0.14
CA HIS A 209 1.14 -4.75 1.51
C HIS A 209 0.03 -5.16 2.49
N ASN A 210 -0.18 -6.46 2.65
CA ASN A 210 -1.12 -7.07 3.60
C ASN A 210 -0.48 -8.28 4.30
N ASN A 211 -1.27 -9.05 5.04
CA ASN A 211 -0.82 -10.21 5.81
C ASN A 211 -1.43 -11.53 5.29
N LEU A 212 -1.71 -11.65 3.99
CA LEU A 212 -2.28 -12.86 3.41
C LEU A 212 -1.27 -14.00 3.44
N THR A 213 -1.73 -15.19 3.84
CA THR A 213 -0.95 -16.44 3.88
C THR A 213 -1.50 -17.51 2.94
N ASP A 214 -2.74 -17.37 2.45
CA ASP A 214 -3.37 -18.26 1.48
C ASP A 214 -4.05 -17.50 0.33
N THR A 215 -4.45 -18.25 -0.69
CA THR A 215 -5.10 -17.74 -1.91
C THR A 215 -6.38 -18.50 -2.28
N ALA A 216 -6.91 -19.35 -1.40
CA ALA A 216 -8.05 -20.22 -1.73
C ALA A 216 -9.32 -19.42 -2.04
N TRP A 217 -9.46 -18.25 -1.42
CA TRP A 217 -10.54 -17.30 -1.61
C TRP A 217 -10.65 -16.76 -3.05
N LEU A 218 -9.58 -16.85 -3.86
CA LEU A 218 -9.60 -16.44 -5.29
C LEU A 218 -10.63 -17.21 -6.12
N LEU A 219 -11.02 -18.42 -5.70
CA LEU A 219 -12.05 -19.21 -6.36
C LEU A 219 -13.39 -18.47 -6.51
N ASN A 220 -13.68 -17.53 -5.60
CA ASN A 220 -14.91 -16.75 -5.59
C ASN A 220 -14.90 -15.57 -6.59
N TYR A 221 -13.77 -15.30 -7.25
CA TYR A 221 -13.57 -14.10 -8.08
C TYR A 221 -13.10 -14.45 -9.51
N PRO A 222 -13.89 -15.22 -10.29
CA PRO A 222 -13.46 -15.74 -11.59
C PRO A 222 -13.29 -14.68 -12.70
N GLY A 223 -13.83 -13.47 -12.48
CA GLY A 223 -13.78 -12.34 -13.41
C GLY A 223 -12.46 -11.58 -13.42
N LEU A 224 -11.56 -11.85 -12.47
CA LEU A 224 -10.33 -11.08 -12.28
C LEU A 224 -9.47 -11.05 -13.55
N THR A 225 -8.99 -9.85 -13.88
CA THR A 225 -8.01 -9.60 -14.94
C THR A 225 -6.66 -9.19 -14.38
N ASP A 226 -6.66 -8.51 -13.23
CA ASP A 226 -5.48 -7.96 -12.58
C ASP A 226 -5.60 -8.15 -11.07
N VAL A 227 -4.69 -8.92 -10.50
CA VAL A 227 -4.60 -9.10 -9.04
C VAL A 227 -3.19 -8.84 -8.56
N ASP A 228 -3.09 -7.95 -7.59
CA ASP A 228 -1.82 -7.62 -6.93
C ASP A 228 -1.83 -8.13 -5.48
N LEU A 229 -1.02 -9.16 -5.24
CA LEU A 229 -0.79 -9.81 -3.97
C LEU A 229 0.65 -9.55 -3.47
N SER A 230 1.34 -8.56 -4.01
CA SER A 230 2.73 -8.26 -3.65
C SER A 230 2.86 -7.86 -2.17
N TYR A 231 4.03 -8.04 -1.55
CA TYR A 231 4.22 -7.67 -0.13
C TYR A 231 3.20 -8.31 0.82
N ASN A 232 2.92 -9.60 0.63
CA ASN A 232 2.15 -10.43 1.57
C ASN A 232 3.07 -11.46 2.25
N GLN A 233 2.48 -12.51 2.82
CA GLN A 233 3.17 -13.58 3.55
C GLN A 233 2.92 -14.95 2.91
N LEU A 234 2.67 -14.98 1.60
CA LEU A 234 2.41 -16.21 0.85
C LEU A 234 3.68 -17.06 0.74
N GLU A 235 3.56 -18.36 0.98
CA GLU A 235 4.68 -19.32 0.87
C GLU A 235 4.56 -20.22 -0.36
N ILE A 236 3.33 -20.45 -0.85
CA ILE A 236 3.06 -21.35 -1.98
C ILE A 236 1.95 -20.75 -2.86
N ILE A 237 2.12 -20.87 -4.17
CA ILE A 237 1.06 -20.66 -5.16
C ILE A 237 0.76 -22.00 -5.86
N THR A 238 -0.51 -22.40 -5.88
CA THR A 238 -0.95 -23.63 -6.53
C THR A 238 -2.03 -23.36 -7.57
N ILE A 239 -2.06 -24.16 -8.63
CA ILE A 239 -3.04 -24.03 -9.70
C ILE A 239 -4.51 -24.18 -9.23
N HIS A 240 -4.75 -24.92 -8.14
CA HIS A 240 -6.10 -25.22 -7.67
C HIS A 240 -6.92 -23.97 -7.36
N HIS A 241 -6.28 -22.88 -6.93
CA HIS A 241 -6.96 -21.63 -6.58
C HIS A 241 -7.27 -20.73 -7.79
N PHE A 242 -6.74 -21.07 -8.98
CA PHE A 242 -6.89 -20.28 -10.20
C PHE A 242 -7.72 -21.00 -11.27
N VAL A 243 -8.26 -22.20 -10.98
CA VAL A 243 -8.98 -23.02 -11.98
C VAL A 243 -10.24 -22.39 -12.54
N THR A 244 -10.83 -21.43 -11.81
CA THR A 244 -12.03 -20.68 -12.20
C THR A 244 -11.71 -19.41 -12.99
N MET A 245 -10.44 -19.00 -13.07
CA MET A 245 -10.01 -17.76 -13.73
C MET A 245 -10.12 -17.89 -15.24
N GLN A 246 -10.99 -17.07 -15.85
CA GLN A 246 -11.22 -17.10 -17.30
C GLN A 246 -10.52 -15.95 -18.04
N ARG A 247 -10.17 -14.87 -17.32
CA ARG A 247 -9.72 -13.60 -17.92
C ARG A 247 -8.44 -13.04 -17.29
N LEU A 248 -7.80 -13.77 -16.38
CA LEU A 248 -6.65 -13.27 -15.63
C LEU A 248 -5.48 -12.96 -16.56
N GLU A 249 -5.04 -11.70 -16.60
CA GLU A 249 -3.96 -11.21 -17.45
C GLU A 249 -2.71 -10.84 -16.65
N ARG A 250 -2.87 -10.35 -15.41
CA ARG A 250 -1.76 -9.89 -14.57
C ARG A 250 -1.86 -10.49 -13.17
N LEU A 251 -0.80 -11.15 -12.75
CA LEU A 251 -0.64 -11.70 -11.41
C LEU A 251 0.67 -11.17 -10.82
N HIS A 252 0.55 -10.33 -9.80
CA HIS A 252 1.69 -9.82 -9.05
C HIS A 252 1.75 -10.51 -7.69
N VAL A 253 2.84 -11.23 -7.42
CA VAL A 253 3.10 -11.89 -6.12
C VAL A 253 4.53 -11.60 -5.66
N SER A 254 5.10 -10.47 -6.10
CA SER A 254 6.45 -10.08 -5.71
C SER A 254 6.56 -9.85 -4.21
N ASN A 255 7.77 -9.90 -3.67
CA ASN A 255 7.99 -9.59 -2.27
C ASN A 255 7.07 -10.43 -1.35
N ASN A 256 6.96 -11.74 -1.57
CA ASN A 256 6.28 -12.66 -0.67
C ASN A 256 7.33 -13.53 0.05
N ARG A 257 6.99 -14.78 0.41
CA ARG A 257 7.91 -15.76 0.98
C ARG A 257 7.86 -17.04 0.16
N LEU A 258 7.58 -16.95 -1.14
CA LEU A 258 7.31 -18.12 -1.98
C LEU A 258 8.53 -19.02 -2.04
N VAL A 259 8.36 -20.27 -1.62
CA VAL A 259 9.35 -21.35 -1.77
C VAL A 259 8.96 -22.31 -2.90
N ALA A 260 7.67 -22.35 -3.24
CA ALA A 260 7.13 -23.17 -4.32
C ALA A 260 6.09 -22.39 -5.14
N PHE A 261 6.12 -22.62 -6.45
CA PHE A 261 5.18 -22.05 -7.41
C PHE A 261 4.81 -23.11 -8.44
N ASP A 262 3.52 -23.47 -8.51
CA ASP A 262 3.06 -24.54 -9.37
C ASP A 262 1.80 -24.21 -10.19
N LEU A 263 2.02 -24.02 -11.49
CA LEU A 263 0.99 -23.88 -12.54
C LEU A 263 1.17 -24.88 -13.71
N TYR A 264 1.97 -25.95 -13.58
CA TYR A 264 2.30 -26.82 -14.73
C TYR A 264 1.10 -27.64 -15.24
N GLY A 265 0.18 -28.04 -14.35
CA GLY A 265 -0.91 -28.96 -14.68
C GLY A 265 -1.99 -28.36 -15.60
N ARG A 266 -2.23 -27.05 -15.48
CA ARG A 266 -3.21 -26.32 -16.31
C ARG A 266 -2.81 -24.85 -16.42
N PRO A 267 -1.97 -24.46 -17.39
CA PRO A 267 -1.58 -23.07 -17.54
C PRO A 267 -2.78 -22.15 -17.71
N ILE A 268 -2.73 -20.98 -17.08
CA ILE A 268 -3.68 -19.89 -17.25
C ILE A 268 -3.41 -19.25 -18.63
N PRO A 269 -4.28 -19.47 -19.63
CA PRO A 269 -3.96 -19.16 -21.02
C PRO A 269 -3.97 -17.65 -21.31
N THR A 270 -4.68 -16.87 -20.50
CA THR A 270 -4.83 -15.41 -20.64
C THR A 270 -3.72 -14.64 -19.95
N LEU A 271 -2.90 -15.28 -19.11
CA LEU A 271 -1.91 -14.62 -18.28
C LEU A 271 -0.78 -14.05 -19.17
N LYS A 272 -0.53 -12.75 -19.04
CA LYS A 272 0.49 -12.01 -19.80
C LYS A 272 1.62 -11.54 -18.91
N VAL A 273 1.31 -11.13 -17.68
CA VAL A 273 2.26 -10.57 -16.73
C VAL A 273 2.27 -11.44 -15.48
N LEU A 274 3.44 -11.94 -15.12
CA LEU A 274 3.67 -12.68 -13.89
C LEU A 274 4.90 -12.13 -13.19
N ASP A 275 4.69 -11.58 -11.99
CA ASP A 275 5.77 -11.05 -11.15
C ASP A 275 5.98 -11.94 -9.93
N LEU A 276 7.08 -12.72 -9.95
CA LEU A 276 7.55 -13.60 -8.88
C LEU A 276 8.80 -13.05 -8.19
N SER A 277 9.21 -11.82 -8.50
CA SER A 277 10.47 -11.25 -8.01
C SER A 277 10.49 -11.14 -6.49
N HIS A 278 11.68 -11.12 -5.89
CA HIS A 278 11.86 -10.93 -4.44
C HIS A 278 11.12 -11.99 -3.61
N ASN A 279 11.39 -13.27 -3.90
CA ASN A 279 10.87 -14.44 -3.19
C ASN A 279 12.03 -15.39 -2.84
N HIS A 280 11.73 -16.63 -2.46
CA HIS A 280 12.72 -17.66 -2.11
C HIS A 280 12.60 -18.89 -3.02
N LEU A 281 12.18 -18.70 -4.27
CA LEU A 281 11.97 -19.78 -5.22
C LEU A 281 13.31 -20.43 -5.58
N MET A 282 13.36 -21.76 -5.63
CA MET A 282 14.55 -22.52 -6.05
C MET A 282 14.32 -23.34 -7.33
N TRP A 283 13.13 -23.92 -7.46
CA TRP A 283 12.77 -24.81 -8.57
C TRP A 283 11.51 -24.30 -9.24
N VAL A 284 11.63 -23.89 -10.51
CA VAL A 284 10.52 -23.34 -11.30
C VAL A 284 10.43 -23.92 -12.72
N GLU A 285 11.40 -24.72 -13.16
CA GLU A 285 11.52 -25.20 -14.54
C GLU A 285 10.30 -26.01 -15.02
N HIS A 286 9.57 -26.67 -14.11
CA HIS A 286 8.37 -27.42 -14.47
C HIS A 286 7.22 -26.52 -14.96
N ASN A 287 7.27 -25.21 -14.67
CA ASN A 287 6.28 -24.23 -15.11
C ASN A 287 6.50 -23.73 -16.54
N GLN A 288 7.41 -24.35 -17.30
CA GLN A 288 7.73 -23.98 -18.69
C GLN A 288 6.47 -23.71 -19.54
N ALA A 289 5.47 -24.61 -19.48
CA ALA A 289 4.24 -24.47 -20.27
C ALA A 289 3.41 -23.21 -19.94
N GLN A 290 3.52 -22.68 -18.72
CA GLN A 290 2.96 -21.40 -18.34
C GLN A 290 3.86 -20.25 -18.80
N PHE A 291 5.16 -20.34 -18.54
CA PHE A 291 6.12 -19.28 -18.84
C PHE A 291 6.21 -18.97 -20.34
N ASP A 292 6.11 -19.98 -21.19
CA ASP A 292 6.14 -19.84 -22.66
C ASP A 292 4.99 -18.96 -23.20
N LYS A 293 3.87 -18.83 -22.44
CA LYS A 293 2.69 -18.03 -22.82
C LYS A 293 2.73 -16.58 -22.34
N LEU A 294 3.67 -16.24 -21.47
CA LEU A 294 3.76 -14.91 -20.87
C LEU A 294 4.37 -13.90 -21.83
N GLN A 295 4.09 -12.62 -21.57
CA GLN A 295 4.77 -11.49 -22.22
C GLN A 295 5.78 -10.83 -21.27
N TYR A 296 5.51 -10.83 -19.96
CA TYR A 296 6.35 -10.23 -18.92
C TYR A 296 6.49 -11.23 -17.79
N LEU A 297 7.72 -11.63 -17.49
CA LEU A 297 8.04 -12.58 -16.43
C LEU A 297 9.17 -12.02 -15.58
N TYR A 298 8.90 -11.79 -14.30
CA TYR A 298 9.90 -11.28 -13.37
C TYR A 298 10.30 -12.37 -12.37
N LEU A 299 11.57 -12.78 -12.41
CA LEU A 299 12.14 -13.84 -11.57
C LEU A 299 13.33 -13.36 -10.74
N ASP A 300 13.72 -12.09 -10.85
CA ASP A 300 14.87 -11.54 -10.13
C ASP A 300 14.71 -11.61 -8.61
N HIS A 301 15.83 -11.62 -7.90
CA HIS A 301 15.87 -11.71 -6.43
C HIS A 301 15.16 -12.96 -5.89
N ASN A 302 15.63 -14.12 -6.33
CA ASN A 302 15.20 -15.44 -5.85
C ASN A 302 16.46 -16.31 -5.62
N SER A 303 16.28 -17.63 -5.48
CA SER A 303 17.36 -18.62 -5.40
C SER A 303 17.23 -19.65 -6.51
N ILE A 304 16.74 -19.24 -7.69
CA ILE A 304 16.41 -20.15 -8.79
C ILE A 304 17.69 -20.73 -9.37
N VAL A 305 17.69 -22.05 -9.54
CA VAL A 305 18.85 -22.79 -10.05
C VAL A 305 18.77 -23.05 -11.54
N THR A 306 17.59 -23.43 -12.05
CA THR A 306 17.38 -23.71 -13.47
C THR A 306 16.06 -23.12 -13.96
N LEU A 307 16.04 -22.76 -15.25
CA LEU A 307 14.87 -22.26 -15.97
C LEU A 307 14.88 -22.80 -17.40
N LYS A 308 13.70 -23.18 -17.90
CA LYS A 308 13.50 -23.68 -19.25
C LYS A 308 12.42 -22.85 -19.95
N LEU A 309 12.71 -22.49 -21.20
CA LEU A 309 11.79 -21.84 -22.13
C LEU A 309 11.88 -22.53 -23.48
N SER A 310 10.77 -22.61 -24.20
CA SER A 310 10.73 -23.12 -25.57
C SER A 310 11.18 -22.06 -26.57
N THR A 311 11.59 -22.46 -27.77
CA THR A 311 11.90 -21.52 -28.88
C THR A 311 10.70 -20.71 -29.36
N SER A 312 9.48 -21.15 -29.02
CA SER A 312 8.21 -20.49 -29.39
C SER A 312 7.64 -19.61 -28.27
N HIS A 313 8.43 -19.23 -27.26
CA HIS A 313 7.96 -18.39 -26.16
C HIS A 313 7.51 -17.00 -26.65
N THR A 314 6.61 -16.34 -25.92
CA THR A 314 6.09 -15.01 -26.29
C THR A 314 6.64 -13.84 -25.48
N LEU A 315 7.67 -14.09 -24.65
CA LEU A 315 8.24 -13.10 -23.73
C LEU A 315 8.79 -11.88 -24.48
N LYS A 316 8.48 -10.70 -23.92
CA LYS A 316 8.96 -9.38 -24.32
C LYS A 316 9.87 -8.76 -23.26
N ASN A 317 9.68 -9.13 -21.99
CA ASN A 317 10.54 -8.74 -20.87
C ASN A 317 10.70 -9.94 -19.91
N LEU A 318 11.93 -10.17 -19.48
CA LEU A 318 12.35 -11.20 -18.55
C LEU A 318 13.44 -10.65 -17.63
N THR A 319 13.26 -10.75 -16.31
CA THR A 319 14.31 -10.44 -15.33
C THR A 319 14.82 -11.70 -14.64
N LEU A 320 16.13 -11.82 -14.48
CA LEU A 320 16.83 -13.03 -14.04
C LEU A 320 17.96 -12.80 -13.02
N SER A 321 18.37 -11.55 -12.79
CA SER A 321 19.46 -11.21 -11.87
C SER A 321 19.17 -11.65 -10.43
N HIS A 322 20.20 -11.70 -9.60
CA HIS A 322 20.09 -12.05 -8.18
C HIS A 322 19.41 -13.41 -7.96
N ASN A 323 19.91 -14.44 -8.66
CA ASN A 323 19.50 -15.84 -8.55
C ASN A 323 20.72 -16.75 -8.37
N ASP A 324 20.50 -18.06 -8.31
CA ASP A 324 21.52 -19.06 -7.99
C ASP A 324 21.79 -20.03 -9.15
N TRP A 325 22.02 -19.46 -10.34
CA TRP A 325 21.95 -20.19 -11.60
C TRP A 325 22.98 -21.31 -11.76
N ASP A 326 22.56 -22.37 -12.44
CA ASP A 326 23.44 -23.35 -13.09
C ASP A 326 23.90 -22.83 -14.47
N CYS A 327 25.20 -22.91 -14.75
CA CYS A 327 25.77 -22.36 -15.99
C CYS A 327 25.27 -23.09 -17.24
N ASN A 328 25.06 -24.41 -17.18
CA ASN A 328 24.54 -25.17 -18.32
C ASN A 328 23.09 -24.82 -18.61
N SER A 329 22.27 -24.63 -17.57
CA SER A 329 20.90 -24.12 -17.70
C SER A 329 20.87 -22.74 -18.35
N LEU A 330 21.72 -21.80 -17.94
CA LEU A 330 21.77 -20.47 -18.58
C LEU A 330 22.17 -20.56 -20.04
N ARG A 331 23.23 -21.29 -20.38
CA ARG A 331 23.65 -21.46 -21.79
C ARG A 331 22.55 -22.05 -22.65
N ALA A 332 21.76 -23.00 -22.11
CA ALA A 332 20.62 -23.56 -22.82
C ALA A 332 19.47 -22.54 -22.96
N LEU A 333 19.17 -21.78 -21.92
CA LEU A 333 18.16 -20.71 -21.91
C LEU A 333 18.48 -19.65 -22.97
N PHE A 334 19.73 -19.17 -23.01
CA PHE A 334 20.16 -18.10 -23.93
C PHE A 334 20.26 -18.51 -25.41
N ARG A 335 20.05 -19.79 -25.73
CA ARG A 335 19.81 -20.22 -27.12
C ARG A 335 18.41 -19.83 -27.61
N ASN A 336 17.46 -19.68 -26.68
CA ASN A 336 16.06 -19.42 -26.98
C ASN A 336 15.69 -17.95 -26.70
N VAL A 337 16.28 -17.32 -25.68
CA VAL A 337 16.03 -15.91 -25.33
C VAL A 337 17.33 -15.10 -25.30
N ALA A 338 17.29 -13.83 -25.70
CA ALA A 338 18.45 -12.94 -25.68
C ALA A 338 18.06 -11.51 -25.28
N ARG A 339 19.05 -10.65 -25.01
CA ARG A 339 18.81 -9.21 -24.82
C ARG A 339 18.26 -8.60 -26.12
N PRO A 340 17.31 -7.64 -26.07
CA PRO A 340 16.84 -6.91 -24.89
C PRO A 340 15.63 -7.55 -24.18
N VAL A 341 15.22 -8.78 -24.52
CA VAL A 341 14.12 -9.45 -23.79
C VAL A 341 14.54 -9.69 -22.34
N VAL A 342 15.79 -10.11 -22.11
CA VAL A 342 16.38 -10.12 -20.77
C VAL A 342 16.80 -8.69 -20.40
N ASP A 343 16.14 -8.11 -19.40
CA ASP A 343 16.19 -6.66 -19.08
C ASP A 343 17.10 -6.32 -17.89
N ASP A 344 17.82 -7.30 -17.34
CA ASP A 344 18.70 -7.12 -16.19
C ASP A 344 20.01 -7.94 -16.26
N ALA A 345 20.88 -7.72 -15.27
CA ALA A 345 22.22 -8.32 -15.18
C ALA A 345 22.73 -8.30 -13.74
N ASP A 346 23.59 -9.26 -13.41
CA ASP A 346 24.38 -9.22 -12.18
C ASP A 346 25.63 -8.37 -12.36
N GLN A 347 26.02 -7.63 -11.32
CA GLN A 347 27.23 -6.80 -11.33
C GLN A 347 28.46 -7.56 -10.82
N TYR A 348 28.28 -8.43 -9.82
CA TYR A 348 29.35 -9.16 -9.16
C TYR A 348 28.86 -10.54 -8.72
N CYS A 349 29.76 -11.52 -8.75
CA CYS A 349 29.46 -12.90 -8.40
C CYS A 349 30.12 -13.33 -7.09
N LYS A 350 29.50 -14.29 -6.41
CA LYS A 350 30.08 -14.95 -5.23
C LYS A 350 31.32 -15.77 -5.63
N ILE A 351 32.09 -16.21 -4.63
CA ILE A 351 33.20 -17.16 -4.83
C ILE A 351 32.63 -18.44 -5.48
N ASP A 352 33.35 -19.00 -6.45
CA ASP A 352 32.96 -20.13 -7.30
C ASP A 352 31.84 -19.86 -8.32
N TYR A 353 31.43 -18.60 -8.48
CA TYR A 353 30.50 -18.17 -9.52
C TYR A 353 31.21 -17.25 -10.51
N HIS A 354 30.79 -17.29 -11.77
CA HIS A 354 31.24 -16.37 -12.81
C HIS A 354 30.06 -15.89 -13.65
N LEU A 355 30.28 -14.83 -14.44
CA LEU A 355 29.25 -14.27 -15.30
C LEU A 355 29.11 -15.08 -16.60
N GLU A 356 27.90 -15.56 -16.86
CA GLU A 356 27.47 -16.11 -18.15
C GLU A 356 26.31 -15.26 -18.67
N HIS A 357 26.46 -14.70 -19.88
CA HIS A 357 25.47 -13.77 -20.47
C HIS A 357 25.07 -12.59 -19.57
N GLY A 358 25.95 -12.18 -18.65
CA GLY A 358 25.72 -11.10 -17.69
C GLY A 358 24.96 -11.50 -16.43
N LEU A 359 24.83 -12.80 -16.14
CA LEU A 359 24.23 -13.34 -14.92
C LEU A 359 25.22 -14.28 -14.22
N CYS A 360 25.23 -14.28 -12.90
CA CYS A 360 26.12 -15.15 -12.12
C CYS A 360 25.63 -16.59 -12.12
N CYS A 361 26.52 -17.53 -12.39
CA CYS A 361 26.23 -18.96 -12.33
C CYS A 361 27.40 -19.77 -11.78
N LYS A 362 27.13 -21.00 -11.36
CA LYS A 362 28.13 -21.99 -10.94
C LYS A 362 28.02 -23.24 -11.80
N GLU A 363 29.17 -23.79 -12.20
CA GLU A 363 29.25 -25.06 -12.92
C GLU A 363 28.94 -26.24 -11.98
N SER A 364 28.05 -27.13 -12.39
CA SER A 364 27.76 -28.36 -11.67
C SER A 364 27.13 -29.44 -12.57
N ASP A 365 27.52 -30.70 -12.39
CA ASP A 365 26.84 -31.83 -13.02
C ASP A 365 25.46 -32.10 -12.41
N LYS A 366 25.27 -31.72 -11.14
CA LYS A 366 24.05 -31.96 -10.35
C LYS A 366 23.72 -30.70 -9.54
N PRO A 367 23.20 -29.64 -10.17
CA PRO A 367 23.14 -28.31 -9.57
C PRO A 367 22.26 -28.26 -8.31
N TYR A 368 21.10 -28.94 -8.30
CA TYR A 368 20.25 -29.02 -7.10
C TYR A 368 20.90 -29.78 -5.94
N LEU A 369 21.62 -30.87 -6.22
CA LEU A 369 22.38 -31.59 -5.19
C LEU A 369 23.51 -30.72 -4.66
N ASP A 370 24.21 -29.99 -5.53
CA ASP A 370 25.24 -29.03 -5.12
C ASP A 370 24.66 -27.96 -4.18
N ARG A 371 23.51 -27.36 -4.49
CA ARG A 371 22.86 -26.37 -3.59
C ARG A 371 22.43 -26.96 -2.26
N LEU A 372 21.88 -28.17 -2.27
CA LEU A 372 21.57 -28.90 -1.04
C LEU A 372 22.83 -29.13 -0.19
N LEU A 373 23.93 -29.56 -0.83
CA LEU A 373 25.22 -29.77 -0.18
C LEU A 373 25.93 -28.47 0.22
N GLN A 374 25.58 -27.31 -0.32
CA GLN A 374 26.04 -26.02 0.19
C GLN A 374 25.26 -25.59 1.44
N TYR A 375 23.97 -25.91 1.50
CA TYR A 375 23.10 -25.54 2.62
C TYR A 375 23.33 -26.39 3.87
N ILE A 376 23.50 -27.72 3.72
CA ILE A 376 23.70 -28.67 4.85
C ILE A 376 24.92 -28.33 5.72
N PRO A 377 26.11 -28.02 5.19
CA PRO A 377 27.27 -27.64 6.00
C PRO A 377 27.03 -26.37 6.81
N MET A 378 26.36 -25.38 6.22
CA MET A 378 26.03 -24.11 6.88
C MET A 378 25.18 -24.33 8.13
N THR A 379 24.15 -25.18 8.04
CA THR A 379 23.32 -25.56 9.20
C THR A 379 24.10 -26.47 10.15
N SER A 380 24.93 -27.38 9.64
CA SER A 380 25.71 -28.32 10.47
C SER A 380 26.81 -27.63 11.30
N VAL A 381 27.36 -26.50 10.84
CA VAL A 381 28.32 -25.70 11.63
C VAL A 381 27.64 -25.10 12.84
N VAL A 382 26.41 -24.59 12.67
CA VAL A 382 25.58 -24.13 13.79
C VAL A 382 25.26 -25.28 14.73
N GLU A 383 24.84 -26.43 14.20
CA GLU A 383 24.54 -27.62 15.01
C GLU A 383 25.78 -28.14 15.77
N LYS A 384 26.96 -28.12 15.15
CA LYS A 384 28.23 -28.52 15.77
C LYS A 384 28.72 -27.51 16.80
N GLN A 385 28.54 -26.21 16.59
CA GLN A 385 28.89 -25.20 17.59
C GLN A 385 27.92 -25.19 18.78
N ARG A 386 26.63 -25.47 18.57
CA ARG A 386 25.69 -25.77 19.68
C ARG A 386 26.09 -27.00 20.48
N LYS A 387 26.69 -28.01 19.85
CA LYS A 387 27.24 -29.20 20.53
C LYS A 387 28.60 -28.98 21.18
N ASN A 388 29.35 -27.96 20.79
CA ASN A 388 30.67 -27.60 21.34
C ASN A 388 30.55 -26.57 22.48
N GLU A 389 29.43 -26.53 23.21
CA GLU A 389 29.49 -26.04 24.59
C GLU A 389 30.53 -26.89 25.37
N PRO A 390 31.41 -26.26 26.16
CA PRO A 390 32.45 -26.98 26.89
C PRO A 390 31.77 -28.00 27.79
N CYS A 391 32.12 -29.29 27.62
CA CYS A 391 31.63 -30.46 28.36
C CYS A 391 30.34 -30.21 29.15
N SER A 392 29.21 -30.74 28.67
CA SER A 392 28.02 -30.86 29.52
C SER A 392 28.47 -31.41 30.88
N ALA A 393 27.99 -30.84 31.98
CA ALA A 393 28.38 -31.31 33.31
C ALA A 393 28.11 -32.83 33.45
N THR A 394 27.15 -33.36 32.68
CA THR A 394 26.87 -34.79 32.54
C THR A 394 28.01 -35.55 31.85
N ASP A 395 28.67 -35.00 30.83
CA ASP A 395 29.82 -35.60 30.16
C ASP A 395 31.08 -35.58 31.05
N ALA A 396 31.25 -34.52 31.85
CA ALA A 396 32.29 -34.45 32.88
C ALA A 396 32.05 -35.47 34.01
N ILE A 397 30.79 -35.63 34.44
CA ILE A 397 30.39 -36.64 35.44
C ILE A 397 30.57 -38.06 34.89
N ASN A 398 30.17 -38.32 33.64
CA ASN A 398 30.33 -39.63 33.01
C ASN A 398 31.82 -39.98 32.81
N SER A 399 32.65 -38.98 32.48
CA SER A 399 34.11 -39.15 32.40
C SER A 399 34.74 -39.40 33.77
N ALA A 400 34.24 -38.75 34.84
CA ALA A 400 34.68 -39.00 36.21
C ALA A 400 34.22 -40.37 36.74
N GLN A 401 33.01 -40.82 36.39
CA GLN A 401 32.53 -42.18 36.69
C GLN A 401 33.33 -43.25 35.96
N SER A 402 33.71 -42.99 34.71
CA SER A 402 34.59 -43.90 33.95
C SER A 402 36.00 -43.95 34.56
N LEU A 403 36.50 -42.85 35.13
CA LEU A 403 37.77 -42.82 35.87
C LEU A 403 37.68 -43.61 37.19
N TYR A 404 36.57 -43.47 37.94
CA TYR A 404 36.30 -44.23 39.16
C TYR A 404 36.22 -45.74 38.88
N HIS A 405 35.60 -46.13 37.76
CA HIS A 405 35.50 -47.53 37.35
C HIS A 405 36.86 -48.10 36.87
N TYR A 406 37.70 -47.27 36.26
CA TYR A 406 39.05 -47.66 35.84
C TYR A 406 40.01 -47.83 37.04
N ILE A 407 39.92 -46.96 38.04
CA ILE A 407 40.73 -47.02 39.27
C ILE A 407 40.36 -48.24 40.13
N THR A 408 39.08 -48.61 40.16
CA THR A 408 38.59 -49.77 40.95
C THR A 408 38.92 -51.13 40.32
N GLN A 409 39.24 -51.20 39.03
CA GLN A 409 39.58 -52.47 38.35
C GLN A 409 41.07 -52.82 38.34
N GLN A 410 42.00 -51.89 38.64
CA GLN A 410 43.45 -52.15 38.54
C GLN A 410 44.28 -52.03 39.83
N ALA A 411 43.71 -51.72 41.00
CA ALA A 411 44.49 -51.60 42.24
C ALA A 411 44.06 -52.57 43.35
N VAL A 412 44.97 -53.49 43.70
CA VAL A 412 44.94 -54.41 44.84
C VAL A 412 45.19 -53.64 46.16
N VAL A 413 44.35 -52.66 46.47
CA VAL A 413 44.35 -51.99 47.77
C VAL A 413 42.90 -51.87 48.23
N SER A 414 42.53 -52.59 49.29
CA SER A 414 41.30 -52.30 50.02
C SER A 414 41.47 -50.94 50.71
N LEU A 415 41.14 -49.87 50.00
CA LEU A 415 40.83 -48.61 50.64
C LEU A 415 39.52 -48.85 51.40
N GLN A 416 39.62 -49.01 52.72
CA GLN A 416 38.48 -48.81 53.61
C GLN A 416 37.77 -47.53 53.16
N GLY A 417 36.46 -47.61 52.96
CA GLY A 417 35.63 -46.54 52.42
C GLY A 417 36.02 -45.20 53.00
N ASN A 418 36.61 -44.35 52.15
CA ASN A 418 36.94 -43.00 52.55
C ASN A 418 35.62 -42.24 52.49
N GLU A 419 34.79 -42.37 53.54
CA GLU A 419 33.47 -41.70 53.67
C GLU A 419 33.57 -40.20 53.32
N GLN A 420 34.74 -39.62 53.56
CA GLN A 420 35.10 -38.24 53.23
C GLN A 420 35.12 -37.96 51.71
N LEU A 421 35.68 -38.88 50.91
CA LEU A 421 35.71 -38.76 49.44
C LEU A 421 34.33 -39.01 48.83
N GLU A 422 33.56 -39.94 49.40
CA GLU A 422 32.19 -40.20 48.95
C GLU A 422 31.24 -39.05 49.32
N ALA A 423 31.46 -38.40 50.47
CA ALA A 423 30.78 -37.16 50.85
C ALA A 423 31.09 -36.01 49.88
N GLU A 424 32.36 -35.81 49.52
CA GLU A 424 32.80 -34.76 48.58
C GLU A 424 32.23 -34.98 47.16
N VAL A 425 32.18 -36.23 46.69
CA VAL A 425 31.53 -36.58 45.41
C VAL A 425 30.02 -36.34 45.44
N ASN A 426 29.35 -36.62 46.57
CA ASN A 426 27.92 -36.35 46.72
C ASN A 426 27.61 -34.85 46.82
N GLU A 427 28.48 -34.07 47.46
CA GLU A 427 28.40 -32.60 47.51
C GLU A 427 28.55 -31.99 46.12
N LEU A 428 29.56 -32.40 45.34
CA LEU A 428 29.75 -31.99 43.96
C LEU A 428 28.56 -32.35 43.05
N ARG A 429 27.94 -33.51 43.26
CA ARG A 429 26.71 -33.89 42.53
C ARG A 429 25.55 -32.96 42.85
N ALA A 430 25.39 -32.58 44.12
CA ALA A 430 24.35 -31.64 44.52
C ALA A 430 24.59 -30.26 43.92
N GLU A 431 25.83 -29.78 43.91
CA GLU A 431 26.21 -28.49 43.34
C GLU A 431 26.02 -28.46 41.81
N VAL A 432 26.42 -29.52 41.10
CA VAL A 432 26.14 -29.65 39.65
C VAL A 432 24.65 -29.70 39.38
N GLN A 433 23.87 -30.44 40.17
CA GLN A 433 22.42 -30.49 39.98
C GLN A 433 21.78 -29.12 40.21
N GLN A 434 22.25 -28.36 41.21
CA GLN A 434 21.80 -27.01 41.47
C GLN A 434 22.14 -26.07 40.31
N LEU A 435 23.40 -26.04 39.86
CA LEU A 435 23.82 -25.21 38.72
C LEU A 435 23.09 -25.58 37.43
N THR A 436 22.81 -26.87 37.20
CA THR A 436 22.03 -27.34 36.06
C THR A 436 20.58 -26.82 36.14
N ASN A 437 19.97 -26.87 37.32
CA ASN A 437 18.63 -26.33 37.52
C ASN A 437 18.60 -24.81 37.33
N GLU A 438 19.62 -24.09 37.81
CA GLU A 438 19.78 -22.64 37.61
C GLU A 438 19.94 -22.29 36.12
N GLN A 439 20.73 -23.04 35.36
CA GLN A 439 20.88 -22.88 33.91
C GLN A 439 19.55 -23.09 33.18
N ILE A 440 18.83 -24.18 33.47
CA ILE A 440 17.51 -24.46 32.89
C ILE A 440 16.53 -23.31 33.20
N GLN A 441 16.55 -22.81 34.44
CA GLN A 441 15.68 -21.71 34.85
C GLN A 441 16.01 -20.41 34.10
N GLN A 442 17.29 -20.12 33.85
CA GLN A 442 17.72 -18.97 33.04
C GLN A 442 17.27 -19.10 31.57
N GLU A 443 17.40 -20.28 30.97
CA GLU A 443 16.94 -20.53 29.60
C GLU A 443 15.43 -20.39 29.47
N GLN A 444 14.67 -20.95 30.41
CA GLN A 444 13.21 -20.81 30.45
C GLN A 444 12.78 -19.35 30.59
N LEU A 445 13.49 -18.57 31.42
CA LEU A 445 13.22 -17.14 31.59
C LEU A 445 13.42 -16.35 30.28
N LEU A 446 14.41 -16.72 29.47
CA LEU A 446 14.76 -16.03 28.23
C LEU A 446 14.08 -16.63 26.98
N GLN A 447 13.45 -17.79 27.09
CA GLN A 447 12.83 -18.51 25.96
C GLN A 447 11.81 -17.63 25.21
N GLY A 448 10.94 -16.93 25.95
CA GLY A 448 9.95 -16.02 25.35
C GLY A 448 10.59 -14.87 24.58
N LEU A 449 11.68 -14.30 25.11
CA LEU A 449 12.42 -13.23 24.44
C LEU A 449 13.09 -13.74 23.15
N HIS A 450 13.72 -14.92 23.19
CA HIS A 450 14.33 -15.52 22.00
C HIS A 450 13.32 -15.82 20.90
N ALA A 451 12.12 -16.30 21.26
CA ALA A 451 11.03 -16.54 20.32
C ALA A 451 10.54 -15.23 19.67
N GLU A 452 10.43 -14.14 20.45
CA GLU A 452 10.01 -12.83 19.94
C GLU A 452 11.07 -12.22 19.00
N ILE A 453 12.37 -12.39 19.31
CA ILE A 453 13.47 -11.98 18.40
C ILE A 453 13.35 -12.71 17.06
N ASP A 454 13.20 -14.04 17.08
CA ASP A 454 13.06 -14.85 15.85
C ASP A 454 11.83 -14.43 15.04
N THR A 455 10.70 -14.19 15.72
CA THR A 455 9.46 -13.72 15.10
C THR A 455 9.66 -12.37 14.40
N ASN A 456 10.35 -11.42 15.04
CA ASN A 456 10.61 -10.11 14.44
C ASN A 456 11.63 -10.16 13.30
N LEU A 457 12.67 -11.00 13.39
CA LEU A 457 13.58 -11.25 12.28
C LEU A 457 12.82 -11.76 11.05
N ARG A 458 11.93 -12.76 11.23
CA ARG A 458 11.06 -13.27 10.15
C ARG A 458 10.10 -12.20 9.63
N ARG A 459 9.46 -11.43 10.52
CA ARG A 459 8.51 -10.37 10.18
C ARG A 459 9.13 -9.30 9.28
N PHE A 460 10.38 -8.91 9.57
CA PHE A 460 11.11 -7.88 8.82
C PHE A 460 12.08 -8.44 7.78
N ARG A 461 12.04 -9.75 7.51
CA ARG A 461 12.89 -10.45 6.53
C ARG A 461 14.38 -10.21 6.75
N LEU A 462 14.80 -10.21 8.00
CA LEU A 462 16.20 -10.07 8.41
C LEU A 462 16.84 -11.45 8.56
N SER A 463 18.07 -11.60 8.07
CA SER A 463 18.84 -12.83 8.25
C SER A 463 19.14 -13.02 9.74
N LYS A 464 18.76 -14.18 10.28
CA LYS A 464 19.20 -14.63 11.59
C LYS A 464 20.64 -15.11 11.48
N ASP A 465 21.50 -14.60 12.35
CA ASP A 465 22.83 -15.18 12.55
C ASP A 465 22.73 -16.12 13.74
N GLU A 466 22.82 -17.42 13.47
CA GLU A 466 22.62 -18.44 14.49
C GLU A 466 23.82 -18.57 15.44
N LEU A 467 24.96 -17.99 15.09
CA LEU A 467 26.19 -17.95 15.91
C LEU A 467 26.31 -16.67 16.73
N ALA A 468 25.62 -15.61 16.30
CA ALA A 468 25.57 -14.33 17.00
C ALA A 468 24.82 -14.42 18.35
N ARG A 469 25.26 -13.59 19.31
CA ARG A 469 24.55 -13.45 20.59
C ARG A 469 23.11 -12.94 20.37
N PRO A 470 22.12 -13.33 21.19
CA PRO A 470 20.74 -12.84 21.05
C PRO A 470 20.62 -11.31 20.98
N SER A 471 21.47 -10.58 21.71
CA SER A 471 21.54 -9.12 21.68
C SER A 471 21.90 -8.54 20.31
N GLU A 472 22.73 -9.23 19.52
CA GLU A 472 23.11 -8.79 18.16
C GLU A 472 21.94 -8.96 17.19
N ASN A 473 21.25 -10.11 17.28
CA ASN A 473 20.03 -10.36 16.50
C ASN A 473 18.91 -9.37 16.87
N LEU A 474 18.75 -9.04 18.15
CA LEU A 474 17.84 -7.99 18.60
C LEU A 474 18.25 -6.61 18.06
N ASN A 475 19.56 -6.29 18.06
CA ASN A 475 20.06 -5.04 17.51
C ASN A 475 19.86 -4.95 15.98
N LYS A 476 19.94 -6.06 15.23
CA LYS A 476 19.58 -6.09 13.80
C LYS A 476 18.14 -5.63 13.58
N VAL A 477 17.20 -6.11 14.40
CA VAL A 477 15.78 -5.68 14.35
C VAL A 477 15.67 -4.19 14.62
N PHE A 478 16.28 -3.68 15.69
CA PHE A 478 16.18 -2.26 16.03
C PHE A 478 16.86 -1.34 15.03
N THR A 479 18.01 -1.72 14.49
CA THR A 479 18.70 -0.97 13.44
C THR A 479 17.83 -0.89 12.19
N HIS A 480 17.27 -2.00 11.73
CA HIS A 480 16.34 -2.01 10.60
C HIS A 480 15.13 -1.08 10.83
N LEU A 481 14.52 -1.13 12.01
CA LEU A 481 13.37 -0.26 12.34
C LEU A 481 13.75 1.23 12.35
N LYS A 482 14.92 1.58 12.90
CA LYS A 482 15.44 2.96 12.91
C LYS A 482 15.70 3.47 11.51
N GLU A 483 16.36 2.67 10.67
CA GLU A 483 16.65 3.02 9.27
C GLU A 483 15.37 3.17 8.45
N ARG A 484 14.43 2.22 8.59
CA ARG A 484 13.12 2.28 7.92
C ARG A 484 12.33 3.53 8.33
N HIS A 485 12.33 3.87 9.61
CA HIS A 485 11.69 5.09 10.10
C HIS A 485 12.37 6.35 9.54
N ALA A 486 13.70 6.43 9.57
CA ALA A 486 14.45 7.56 9.04
C ALA A 486 14.23 7.74 7.53
N PHE A 487 14.21 6.64 6.76
CA PHE A 487 13.88 6.66 5.34
C PHE A 487 12.47 7.20 5.09
N LYS A 488 11.47 6.68 5.81
CA LYS A 488 10.07 7.14 5.67
C LYS A 488 9.87 8.60 6.09
N LEU A 489 10.59 9.07 7.10
CA LEU A 489 10.59 10.47 7.50
C LEU A 489 11.15 11.37 6.39
N ARG A 490 12.27 11.00 5.78
CA ARG A 490 12.87 11.74 4.64
C ARG A 490 11.94 11.73 3.42
N GLU A 491 11.34 10.59 3.09
CA GLU A 491 10.36 10.49 2.01
C GLU A 491 9.16 11.41 2.25
N THR A 492 8.64 11.46 3.48
CA THR A 492 7.53 12.34 3.86
C THR A 492 7.93 13.82 3.78
N GLN A 493 9.15 14.17 4.22
CA GLN A 493 9.69 15.52 4.09
C GLN A 493 9.80 15.94 2.62
N ALA A 494 10.32 15.07 1.75
CA ALA A 494 10.43 15.33 0.32
C ALA A 494 9.05 15.58 -0.33
N ARG A 495 8.05 14.74 -0.03
CA ARG A 495 6.67 14.93 -0.51
C ARG A 495 6.06 16.24 -0.02
N ARG A 496 6.36 16.66 1.22
CA ARG A 496 5.90 17.95 1.74
C ARG A 496 6.56 19.12 1.03
N THR A 497 7.87 19.04 0.79
CA THR A 497 8.59 20.06 -0.01
C THR A 497 8.04 20.16 -1.44
N GLU A 498 7.70 19.04 -2.08
CA GLU A 498 7.05 19.03 -3.40
C GLU A 498 5.67 19.69 -3.36
N ALA A 499 4.85 19.38 -2.36
CA ALA A 499 3.55 20.02 -2.18
C ALA A 499 3.66 21.54 -1.96
N ASP A 500 4.59 21.97 -1.12
CA ASP A 500 4.86 23.40 -0.85
C ASP A 500 5.35 24.11 -2.12
N ALA A 501 6.20 23.45 -2.93
CA ALA A 501 6.68 23.98 -4.21
C ALA A 501 5.54 24.13 -5.23
N LYS A 502 4.67 23.12 -5.33
CA LYS A 502 3.51 23.14 -6.23
C LYS A 502 2.47 24.19 -5.81
N GLN A 503 2.28 24.40 -4.51
CA GLN A 503 1.44 25.48 -4.01
C GLN A 503 1.98 26.85 -4.45
N LYS A 504 3.29 27.10 -4.27
CA LYS A 504 3.93 28.35 -4.73
C LYS A 504 3.80 28.56 -6.24
N GLU A 505 3.91 27.49 -7.03
CA GLU A 505 3.69 27.54 -8.48
C GLU A 505 2.26 27.98 -8.81
N THR A 506 1.25 27.42 -8.13
CA THR A 506 -0.14 27.84 -8.34
C THR A 506 -0.43 29.27 -7.88
N GLU A 507 0.19 29.73 -6.79
CA GLU A 507 0.09 31.12 -6.33
C GLU A 507 0.71 32.08 -7.35
N HIS A 508 1.83 31.71 -7.97
CA HIS A 508 2.46 32.49 -9.02
C HIS A 508 1.59 32.57 -10.28
N LEU A 509 1.03 31.44 -10.73
CA LEU A 509 0.11 31.38 -11.87
C LEU A 509 -1.16 32.22 -11.64
N GLU A 510 -1.72 32.23 -10.42
CA GLU A 510 -2.88 33.08 -10.11
C GLU A 510 -2.51 34.56 -10.18
N GLN A 511 -1.33 34.97 -9.69
CA GLN A 511 -0.85 36.35 -9.83
C GLN A 511 -0.66 36.75 -11.30
N GLU A 512 -0.13 35.86 -12.13
CA GLU A 512 0.02 36.08 -13.58
C GLU A 512 -1.36 36.23 -14.25
N ASN A 513 -2.32 35.37 -13.91
CA ASN A 513 -3.69 35.46 -14.40
C ASN A 513 -4.34 36.80 -14.02
N ILE A 514 -4.19 37.26 -12.77
CA ILE A 514 -4.70 38.57 -12.34
C ILE A 514 -4.06 39.71 -13.16
N ALA A 515 -2.77 39.62 -13.48
CA ALA A 515 -2.11 40.60 -14.32
C ALA A 515 -2.66 40.59 -15.76
N LEU A 516 -2.89 39.40 -16.33
CA LEU A 516 -3.49 39.22 -17.65
C LEU A 516 -4.94 39.74 -17.71
N GLU A 517 -5.75 39.49 -16.68
CA GLU A 517 -7.11 40.02 -16.56
C GLU A 517 -7.12 41.55 -16.54
N ARG A 518 -6.22 42.19 -15.77
CA ARG A 518 -6.07 43.65 -15.78
C ARG A 518 -5.67 44.18 -17.16
N GLN A 519 -4.80 43.47 -17.88
CA GLN A 519 -4.44 43.85 -19.25
C GLN A 519 -5.63 43.72 -20.20
N LEU A 520 -6.44 42.69 -20.05
CA LEU A 520 -7.65 42.48 -20.85
C LEU A 520 -8.67 43.59 -20.60
N ASP A 521 -8.90 43.97 -19.35
CA ASP A 521 -9.80 45.07 -18.98
C ASP A 521 -9.34 46.42 -19.53
N ASN A 522 -8.03 46.70 -19.49
CA ASN A 522 -7.46 47.89 -20.10
C ASN A 522 -7.66 47.90 -21.62
N LYS A 523 -7.45 46.76 -22.31
CA LYS A 523 -7.70 46.63 -23.75
C LYS A 523 -9.18 46.81 -24.10
N ASN A 524 -10.08 46.24 -23.31
CA ASN A 524 -11.53 46.41 -23.47
C ASN A 524 -11.93 47.89 -23.34
N THR A 525 -11.36 48.59 -22.36
CA THR A 525 -11.59 50.04 -22.15
C THR A 525 -11.09 50.86 -23.34
N MET A 526 -9.89 50.57 -23.85
CA MET A 526 -9.37 51.20 -25.06
C MET A 526 -10.26 50.94 -26.29
N GLN A 527 -10.79 49.72 -26.43
CA GLN A 527 -11.68 49.37 -27.54
C GLN A 527 -12.98 50.17 -27.49
N ILE A 528 -13.54 50.39 -26.29
CA ILE A 528 -14.72 51.25 -26.10
C ILE A 528 -14.41 52.69 -26.51
N LEU A 529 -13.26 53.24 -26.10
CA LEU A 529 -12.83 54.60 -26.47
C LEU A 529 -12.65 54.74 -27.98
N LEU A 530 -12.03 53.74 -28.63
CA LEU A 530 -11.82 53.72 -30.07
C LEU A 530 -13.16 53.69 -30.83
N ARG A 531 -14.13 52.92 -30.35
CA ARG A 531 -15.50 52.89 -30.91
C ARG A 531 -16.17 54.27 -30.83
N GLN A 532 -16.06 54.96 -29.70
CA GLN A 532 -16.59 56.32 -29.52
C GLN A 532 -15.90 57.33 -30.45
N LEU A 533 -14.57 57.30 -30.55
CA LEU A 533 -13.80 58.15 -31.46
C LEU A 533 -14.18 57.90 -32.93
N THR A 534 -14.40 56.64 -33.31
CA THR A 534 -14.83 56.27 -34.66
C THR A 534 -16.22 56.84 -34.97
N LEU A 535 -17.14 56.80 -34.02
CA LEU A 535 -18.48 57.41 -34.13
C LEU A 535 -18.38 58.94 -34.33
N LEU A 536 -17.57 59.62 -33.52
CA LEU A 536 -17.30 61.07 -33.65
C LEU A 536 -16.71 61.43 -35.01
N LYS A 537 -15.71 60.69 -35.48
CA LYS A 537 -15.11 60.90 -36.80
C LYS A 537 -16.12 60.66 -37.93
N ARG A 538 -16.95 59.63 -37.85
CA ARG A 538 -18.04 59.40 -38.82
C ARG A 538 -19.03 60.56 -38.86
N GLN A 539 -19.39 61.16 -37.71
CA GLN A 539 -20.24 62.34 -37.67
C GLN A 539 -19.57 63.56 -38.32
N GLN A 540 -18.29 63.83 -38.01
CA GLN A 540 -17.53 64.91 -38.64
C GLN A 540 -17.46 64.76 -40.16
N ILE A 541 -17.18 63.55 -40.66
CA ILE A 541 -17.14 63.25 -42.09
C ILE A 541 -18.50 63.53 -42.74
N LYS A 542 -19.61 63.08 -42.13
CA LYS A 542 -20.96 63.37 -42.62
C LYS A 542 -21.24 64.88 -42.71
N GLN A 543 -20.83 65.65 -41.70
CA GLN A 543 -21.00 67.11 -41.70
C GLN A 543 -20.16 67.79 -42.79
N LEU A 544 -18.92 67.36 -42.98
CA LEU A 544 -18.03 67.89 -44.04
C LEU A 544 -18.58 67.57 -45.43
N LEU A 545 -19.06 66.35 -45.66
CA LEU A 545 -19.70 65.96 -46.92
C LEU A 545 -20.97 66.78 -47.20
N ALA A 546 -21.79 67.06 -46.17
CA ALA A 546 -22.97 67.93 -46.30
C ALA A 546 -22.60 69.41 -46.58
N LYS A 547 -21.44 69.89 -46.11
CA LYS A 547 -20.93 71.22 -46.48
C LYS A 547 -20.42 71.27 -47.91
N LEU A 548 -19.73 70.22 -48.36
CA LEU A 548 -19.24 70.08 -49.74
C LEU A 548 -20.39 69.99 -50.77
N SER A 549 -21.50 69.33 -50.44
CA SER A 549 -22.68 69.27 -51.32
C SER A 549 -23.42 70.60 -51.45
N LYS A 550 -23.30 71.50 -50.45
CA LYS A 550 -23.82 72.88 -50.51
C LYS A 550 -22.95 73.83 -51.34
N HIS A 551 -21.80 73.39 -51.83
CA HIS A 551 -20.86 74.20 -52.63
C HIS A 551 -20.62 73.62 -54.04
N ARG A 552 -21.52 72.77 -54.56
CA ARG A 552 -21.57 72.53 -56.02
C ARG A 552 -22.32 73.68 -56.70
N PRO A 553 -21.67 74.50 -57.55
CA PRO A 553 -22.39 75.34 -58.49
C PRO A 553 -23.09 74.45 -59.53
N ILE A 554 -24.29 74.85 -59.94
CA ILE A 554 -24.95 74.40 -61.17
C ILE A 554 -24.13 74.88 -62.37
#